data_AF-A0A920FTU5-F1
#
_entry.id   AF-A0A920FTU5-F1
#
_cell.length_a   1.000
_cell.length_b   1.000
_cell.length_c   1.000
_cell.angle_alpha   90.00
_cell.angle_beta   90.00
_cell.angle_gamma   90.00
#
_symmetry.space_group_name_H-M   'P 1'
#
loop_
_entity.id
_entity.type
_entity.pdbx_description
1 polymer ?
#
loop_
_entity_poly.entity_id
_entity_poly.type
_entity_poly.pdbx_seq_one_letter_code
_entity_poly.pdbx_strand_id
1 'polypeptide(L)'
;MLCQCRTSVSSRAKNIIEEIQNIVYREDTTNRASSEPDEILNLSDSQKWTVHADSTMLFRYSAITFNGHKIHYDLPFSQKSEGTKVC
;
A
#
# COMPACT_ATOMS: atom_id res chain seq x y z
N MET A 1 11.70 1.38 11.80
CA MET A 1 12.11 -0.05 11.95
C MET A 1 11.63 -0.86 10.75
N LEU A 2 12.46 -1.75 10.19
CA LEU A 2 12.06 -2.67 9.11
C LEU A 2 11.70 -4.04 9.71
N CYS A 3 10.54 -4.57 9.33
CA CYS A 3 10.11 -5.93 9.64
C CYS A 3 9.96 -6.70 8.33
N GLN A 4 10.57 -7.88 8.24
CA GLN A 4 10.42 -8.75 7.07
C GLN A 4 9.55 -9.95 7.46
N CYS A 5 8.40 -10.06 6.83
CA CYS A 5 7.47 -11.17 6.98
C CYS A 5 7.63 -12.11 5.78
N ARG A 6 7.87 -13.40 6.03
CA ARG A 6 7.89 -14.43 4.99
C ARG A 6 6.68 -15.34 5.16
N THR A 7 5.94 -15.53 4.09
CA THR A 7 4.78 -16.43 4.04
C THR A 7 5.04 -17.49 2.97
N SER A 8 4.79 -18.76 3.29
CA SER A 8 4.79 -19.84 2.30
C SER A 8 3.41 -20.50 2.25
N VAL A 9 2.91 -20.70 1.02
CA VAL A 9 1.66 -21.43 0.78
C VAL A 9 2.03 -22.77 0.18
N SER A 10 1.49 -23.86 0.74
CA SER A 10 1.79 -25.21 0.31
C SER A 10 0.53 -25.99 -0.06
N SER A 11 0.64 -26.89 -1.03
CA SER A 11 -0.41 -27.83 -1.41
C SER A 11 0.20 -29.22 -1.59
N ARG A 12 -0.43 -30.26 -1.01
CA ARG A 12 0.10 -31.64 -1.00
C ARG A 12 1.58 -31.70 -0.55
N ALA A 13 1.90 -30.98 0.53
CA ALA A 13 3.26 -30.86 1.09
C ALA A 13 4.32 -30.22 0.17
N LYS A 14 3.93 -29.64 -0.97
CA LYS A 14 4.81 -28.88 -1.86
C LYS A 14 4.56 -27.40 -1.69
N ASN A 15 5.62 -26.61 -1.47
CA ASN A 15 5.55 -25.16 -1.50
C ASN A 15 5.20 -24.71 -2.94
N ILE A 16 4.15 -23.90 -3.07
CA ILE A 16 3.65 -23.40 -4.35
C ILE A 16 3.82 -21.89 -4.50
N ILE A 17 3.86 -21.15 -3.39
CA ILE A 17 4.02 -19.69 -3.38
C ILE A 17 4.89 -19.31 -2.18
N GLU A 18 5.90 -18.49 -2.44
CA GLU A 18 6.61 -17.75 -1.40
C GLU A 18 6.35 -16.26 -1.57
N GLU A 19 6.02 -15.60 -0.46
CA GLU A 19 5.83 -14.16 -0.38
C GLU A 19 6.77 -13.59 0.66
N ILE A 20 7.41 -12.48 0.32
CA ILE A 20 8.25 -11.69 1.23
C ILE A 20 7.67 -10.28 1.27
N GLN A 21 7.22 -9.86 2.45
CA GLN A 21 6.73 -8.51 2.70
C GLN A 21 7.74 -7.75 3.56
N ASN A 22 8.18 -6.60 3.07
CA ASN A 22 9.06 -5.69 3.80
C ASN A 22 8.21 -4.53 4.34
N ILE A 23 7.92 -4.55 5.65
CA ILE A 23 7.04 -3.59 6.31
C ILE A 23 7.89 -2.59 7.08
N VAL A 24 7.74 -1.30 6.75
CA VAL A 24 8.46 -0.22 7.42
C VAL A 24 7.56 0.44 8.45
N TYR A 25 7.89 0.27 9.73
CA TYR A 25 7.29 1.01 10.82
C TYR A 25 7.99 2.36 10.96
N ARG A 26 7.21 3.43 10.82
CA ARG A 26 7.65 4.80 11.00
C ARG A 26 7.22 5.27 12.38
N GLU A 27 8.09 6.00 13.06
CA GLU A 27 7.73 6.69 14.29
C GLU A 27 6.91 7.95 13.96
N ASP A 28 6.17 8.43 14.94
CA ASP A 28 5.33 9.63 14.84
C ASP A 28 6.20 10.90 14.90
N THR A 29 7.10 11.03 13.92
CA THR A 29 8.04 12.17 13.85
C THR A 29 7.50 13.22 12.90
N THR A 30 7.46 14.47 13.37
CA THR A 30 7.04 15.66 12.61
C THR A 30 7.91 15.97 11.39
N ASN A 31 9.10 15.38 11.28
CA ASN A 31 10.05 15.63 10.20
C ASN A 31 10.00 14.51 9.16
N ARG A 32 9.00 14.58 8.27
CA ARG A 32 8.80 13.61 7.19
C ARG A 32 9.71 13.96 6.02
N ALA A 33 10.80 13.20 5.84
CA ALA A 33 11.60 13.31 4.63
C ALA A 33 10.72 12.99 3.41
N SER A 34 10.64 13.92 2.47
CA SER A 34 10.05 13.67 1.16
C SER A 34 10.96 12.70 0.44
N SER A 35 10.47 11.51 0.10
CA SER A 35 11.11 10.71 -0.94
C SER A 35 10.90 11.43 -2.26
N GLU A 36 11.93 11.51 -3.09
CA GLU A 36 11.71 11.91 -4.49
C GLU A 36 10.81 10.88 -5.17
N PRO A 37 9.88 11.31 -6.05
CA PRO A 37 9.12 10.37 -6.84
C PRO A 37 10.08 9.51 -7.68
N ASP A 38 9.84 8.21 -7.75
CA ASP A 38 10.54 7.34 -8.68
C ASP A 38 10.33 7.83 -10.13
N GLU A 39 11.28 7.52 -11.02
CA GLU A 39 11.14 7.82 -12.45
C GLU A 39 9.83 7.26 -13.00
N ILE A 40 9.01 8.15 -13.57
CA ILE A 40 7.75 7.74 -14.20
C ILE A 40 8.09 6.90 -15.43
N LEU A 41 7.63 5.65 -15.43
CA LEU A 41 7.75 4.78 -16.60
C LEU A 41 7.03 5.40 -17.80
N ASN A 42 7.74 5.55 -18.92
CA ASN A 42 7.18 6.00 -20.19
C ASN A 42 6.34 4.90 -20.84
N LEU A 43 5.10 4.72 -20.35
CA LEU A 43 4.13 3.76 -20.87
C LEU A 43 3.40 4.31 -22.09
N SER A 44 3.16 3.45 -23.08
CA SER A 44 2.27 3.75 -24.21
C SER A 44 0.81 3.80 -23.77
N ASP A 45 -0.07 4.46 -24.53
CA ASP A 45 -1.47 4.61 -24.14
C ASP A 45 -2.26 3.30 -24.12
N SER A 46 -1.83 2.29 -24.89
CA SER A 46 -2.40 0.94 -24.84
C SER A 46 -2.08 0.19 -23.54
N GLN A 47 -1.15 0.69 -22.74
CA GLN A 47 -0.75 0.11 -21.44
C GLN A 47 -1.36 0.87 -20.25
N LYS A 48 -2.15 1.92 -20.51
CA LYS A 48 -2.78 2.75 -19.47
C LYS A 48 -4.27 2.46 -19.39
N TRP A 49 -4.80 2.52 -18.17
CA TRP A 49 -6.23 2.56 -17.94
C TRP A 49 -6.54 3.47 -16.75
N THR A 50 -7.76 4.01 -16.71
CA THR A 50 -8.23 4.88 -15.62
C THR A 50 -8.88 4.05 -14.53
N VAL A 51 -8.57 4.36 -13.27
CA VAL A 51 -9.22 3.76 -12.09
C VAL A 51 -9.81 4.88 -11.24
N HIS A 52 -11.11 4.79 -10.96
CA HIS A 52 -11.78 5.68 -10.01
C HIS A 52 -11.61 5.15 -8.59
N ALA A 53 -10.51 5.55 -7.93
CA ALA A 53 -10.17 5.15 -6.57
C ALA A 53 -10.84 6.06 -5.52
N ASP A 54 -12.17 6.06 -5.46
CA ASP A 54 -12.90 6.75 -4.40
C ASP A 54 -12.82 5.99 -3.06
N SER A 55 -13.21 6.65 -1.96
CA SER A 55 -13.19 6.05 -0.62
C SER A 55 -14.01 4.76 -0.52
N THR A 56 -15.08 4.60 -1.29
CA THR A 56 -15.93 3.39 -1.24
C THR A 56 -15.24 2.21 -1.91
N MET A 57 -14.63 2.45 -3.08
CA MET A 57 -13.82 1.46 -3.80
C MET A 57 -12.63 1.03 -2.94
N LEU A 58 -11.89 1.99 -2.39
CA LEU A 58 -10.73 1.73 -1.54
C LEU A 58 -11.10 0.99 -0.25
N PHE A 59 -12.23 1.34 0.38
CA PHE A 59 -12.73 0.60 1.55
C PHE A 59 -13.02 -0.87 1.24
N ARG A 60 -13.70 -1.15 0.11
CA ARG A 60 -13.99 -2.53 -0.32
C ARG A 60 -12.73 -3.30 -0.65
N TYR A 61 -11.77 -2.65 -1.32
CA TYR A 61 -10.47 -3.24 -1.62
C TYR A 61 -9.68 -3.57 -0.33
N SER A 62 -9.65 -2.65 0.63
CA SER A 62 -9.07 -2.87 1.95
C SER A 62 -9.72 -4.04 2.69
N ALA A 63 -11.04 -4.19 2.61
CA ALA A 63 -11.76 -5.29 3.24
C ALA A 63 -11.42 -6.65 2.62
N ILE A 64 -11.46 -6.78 1.28
CA ILE A 64 -11.23 -8.06 0.60
C ILE A 64 -9.76 -8.52 0.69
N THR A 65 -8.82 -7.58 0.85
CA THR A 65 -7.39 -7.86 1.00
C THR A 65 -6.93 -7.95 2.46
N PHE A 66 -7.84 -7.80 3.42
CA PHE A 66 -7.53 -7.73 4.85
C PHE A 66 -6.57 -6.59 5.26
N ASN A 67 -6.48 -5.53 4.44
CA ASN A 67 -5.74 -4.29 4.72
C ASN A 67 -6.69 -3.20 5.23
N GLY A 68 -7.38 -3.47 6.34
CA GLY A 68 -8.46 -2.62 6.88
C GLY A 68 -8.03 -1.29 7.51
N HIS A 69 -6.75 -0.91 7.41
CA HIS A 69 -6.23 0.30 8.02
C HIS A 69 -6.86 1.56 7.39
N LYS A 70 -7.30 2.50 8.24
CA LYS A 70 -8.06 3.68 7.80
C LYS A 70 -7.28 4.61 6.86
N ILE A 71 -5.95 4.55 6.91
CA ILE A 71 -5.07 5.31 6.01
C ILE A 71 -5.40 5.11 4.52
N HIS A 72 -5.98 3.96 4.15
CA HIS A 72 -6.23 3.58 2.75
C HIS A 72 -7.50 4.19 2.16
N TYR A 73 -8.51 4.56 2.96
CA TYR A 73 -9.83 4.94 2.44
C TYR A 73 -10.46 6.16 3.13
N ASP A 74 -9.97 6.54 4.31
CA ASP A 74 -10.42 7.71 5.06
C ASP A 74 -9.40 8.85 4.89
N LEU A 75 -9.66 9.74 3.94
CA LEU A 75 -8.78 10.87 3.63
C LEU A 75 -8.61 11.82 4.84
N PRO A 76 -9.69 12.27 5.53
CA PRO A 76 -9.54 13.08 6.74
C PRO A 76 -8.66 12.43 7.82
N PHE A 77 -8.82 11.13 8.08
CA PHE A 77 -7.98 10.40 9.02
C PHE A 77 -6.52 10.35 8.55
N SER A 78 -6.29 9.97 7.28
CA SER A 78 -4.96 9.85 6.69
C SER A 78 -4.17 11.17 6.74
N GLN A 79 -4.85 12.31 6.56
CA GLN A 79 -4.20 13.62 6.66
C GLN A 79 -3.88 14.01 8.11
N LYS A 80 -4.84 13.83 9.02
CA LYS A 80 -4.74 14.35 10.40
C LYS A 80 -3.92 13.46 11.32
N SER A 81 -4.05 12.15 11.17
CA SER A 81 -3.41 11.16 12.04
C SER A 81 -2.12 10.60 11.45
N GLU A 82 -2.05 10.47 10.12
CA GLU A 82 -0.92 9.82 9.45
C GLU A 82 -0.02 10.81 8.70
N GLY A 83 -0.42 12.08 8.58
CA GLY A 83 0.36 13.12 7.90
C GLY A 83 0.53 12.90 6.39
N THR A 84 -0.42 12.23 5.74
CA THR A 84 -0.42 12.03 4.28
C THR A 84 -0.69 13.35 3.56
N LYS A 85 0.18 13.73 2.63
CA LYS A 85 -0.01 14.89 1.76
C LYS A 85 -0.99 14.53 0.64
N VAL A 86 -1.85 15.47 0.23
CA VAL A 86 -2.68 15.31 -0.97
C VAL A 86 -1.77 15.48 -2.19
N CYS A 87 -1.83 14.53 -3.12
CA CYS A 87 -1.22 14.64 -4.44
C CYS A 87 -2.11 15.43 -5.39
#